data_AF-A0A241VI06-F1
#
_entry.id   AF-A0A241VI06-F1
#
_cell.length_a   1.000
_cell.length_b   1.000
_cell.length_c   1.000
_cell.angle_alpha   90.00
_cell.angle_beta   90.00
_cell.angle_gamma   90.00
#
_symmetry.space_group_name_H-M   'P 1'
#
loop_
_entity.id
_entity.type
_entity.pdbx_description
1 polymer ?
#
loop_
_entity_poly.entity_id
_entity_poly.type
_entity_poly.pdbx_seq_one_letter_code
_entity_poly.pdbx_strand_id
1 'polypeptide(L)'
;MFEDLLLPMFDDEYYPDILVAEVKQTIKQFAKKVAKSDLSEVEIYRFAAETVVLINKMKPQFEDLDSSLDDTAADYIAEAMMMVVQDHGYMDIEMEELVSNREW
;
A
#
# COMPACT_ATOMS: atom_id res chain seq x y z
N MET A 1 -3.75 4.75 14.82
CA MET A 1 -2.87 5.37 13.81
C MET A 1 -3.18 4.91 12.39
N PHE A 2 -3.58 3.66 12.13
CA PHE A 2 -3.94 3.20 10.76
C PHE A 2 -5.38 3.51 10.30
N GLU A 3 -6.14 4.32 11.02
CA GLU A 3 -7.52 4.66 10.61
C GLU A 3 -7.54 5.63 9.42
N ASP A 4 -6.47 6.40 9.23
CA ASP A 4 -6.35 7.44 8.21
C ASP A 4 -5.59 6.99 6.95
N LEU A 5 -5.23 5.69 6.85
CA LEU A 5 -4.59 5.18 5.64
C LEU A 5 -5.54 5.29 4.44
N LEU A 6 -5.00 5.78 3.32
CA LEU A 6 -5.66 5.96 2.02
C LEU A 6 -6.85 6.94 2.05
N LEU A 7 -6.91 7.88 3.00
CA LEU A 7 -7.96 8.92 2.99
C LEU A 7 -8.11 9.62 1.64
N PRO A 8 -7.03 10.04 0.93
CA PRO A 8 -7.17 10.64 -0.39
C PRO A 8 -7.88 9.75 -1.42
N MET A 9 -7.68 8.43 -1.35
CA MET A 9 -8.38 7.48 -2.24
C MET A 9 -9.85 7.29 -1.85
N PHE A 10 -10.21 7.37 -0.57
CA PHE A 10 -11.62 7.32 -0.14
C PHE A 10 -12.38 8.60 -0.45
N ASP A 11 -11.69 9.75 -0.43
CA ASP A 11 -12.28 11.05 -0.74
C ASP A 11 -12.46 11.29 -2.25
N ASP A 12 -11.84 10.45 -3.08
CA ASP A 12 -11.93 10.49 -4.55
C ASP A 12 -12.95 9.45 -5.05
N GLU A 13 -14.07 9.95 -5.58
CA GLU A 13 -15.16 9.14 -6.14
C GLU A 13 -14.72 8.25 -7.32
N TYR A 14 -13.55 8.49 -7.90
CA TYR A 14 -12.97 7.65 -8.93
C TYR A 14 -12.58 6.26 -8.41
N TYR A 15 -12.18 6.13 -7.14
CA TYR A 15 -11.79 4.84 -6.56
C TYR A 15 -12.94 4.24 -5.74
N PRO A 16 -13.42 3.02 -6.08
CA PRO A 16 -14.51 2.40 -5.34
C PRO A 16 -14.12 2.10 -3.88
N ASP A 17 -14.84 2.66 -2.91
CA ASP A 17 -14.62 2.47 -1.46
C ASP A 17 -14.36 1.02 -1.05
N ILE A 18 -15.10 0.08 -1.65
CA ILE A 18 -14.96 -1.34 -1.33
C ILE A 18 -13.57 -1.89 -1.71
N LEU A 19 -13.03 -1.46 -2.85
CA LEU A 19 -11.70 -1.87 -3.29
C LEU A 19 -10.62 -1.10 -2.53
N VAL A 20 -10.81 0.19 -2.27
CA VAL A 20 -9.88 0.98 -1.42
C VAL A 20 -9.79 0.36 -0.02
N ALA A 21 -10.89 -0.13 0.54
CA ALA A 21 -10.90 -0.83 1.82
C ALA A 21 -10.11 -2.15 1.79
N GLU A 22 -10.16 -2.89 0.68
CA GLU A 22 -9.36 -4.11 0.48
C GLU A 22 -7.86 -3.81 0.34
N VAL A 23 -7.48 -2.75 -0.39
CA VAL A 23 -6.09 -2.26 -0.45
C VAL A 23 -5.61 -1.87 0.96
N LYS A 24 -6.40 -1.07 1.69
CA LYS A 24 -6.12 -0.69 3.09
C LYS A 24 -5.94 -1.91 3.99
N GLN A 25 -6.75 -2.95 3.82
CA GLN A 25 -6.62 -4.17 4.59
C GLN A 25 -5.32 -4.92 4.28
N THR A 26 -4.86 -4.89 3.03
CA THR A 26 -3.57 -5.45 2.60
C THR A 26 -2.41 -4.67 3.25
N ILE A 27 -2.46 -3.34 3.26
CA ILE A 27 -1.47 -2.49 3.94
C ILE A 27 -1.49 -2.71 5.46
N LYS A 28 -2.66 -2.92 6.07
CA LYS A 28 -2.74 -3.29 7.50
C LYS A 28 -2.07 -4.64 7.79
N GLN A 29 -2.07 -5.58 6.84
CA GLN A 29 -1.33 -6.83 6.99
C GLN A 29 0.19 -6.61 6.88
N PHE A 30 0.62 -5.73 5.97
CA PHE A 30 2.00 -5.26 5.91
C PHE A 30 2.44 -4.65 7.25
N ALA A 31 1.64 -3.76 7.83
CA ALA A 31 1.93 -3.15 9.13
C ALA A 31 2.13 -4.20 10.24
N LYS A 32 1.32 -5.26 10.27
CA LYS A 32 1.50 -6.36 11.21
C LYS A 32 2.81 -7.13 11.00
N LYS A 33 3.31 -7.21 9.77
CA LYS A 33 4.62 -7.83 9.47
C LYS A 33 5.77 -6.92 9.92
N VAL A 34 5.64 -5.62 9.68
CA VAL A 34 6.61 -4.57 10.04
C VAL A 34 6.72 -4.37 11.56
N ALA A 35 5.65 -4.63 12.31
CA ALA A 35 5.62 -4.57 13.78
C ALA A 35 6.52 -5.58 14.50
N LYS A 36 7.20 -6.46 13.78
CA LYS A 36 8.21 -7.36 14.35
C LYS A 36 9.49 -6.56 14.65
N SER A 37 10.18 -6.93 15.73
CA SER A 37 11.45 -6.31 16.08
C SER A 37 12.59 -6.73 15.13
N ASP A 38 13.57 -5.84 14.96
CA ASP A 38 14.85 -6.09 14.29
C ASP A 38 14.74 -6.51 12.80
N LEU A 39 13.77 -5.96 12.06
CA LEU A 39 13.71 -6.20 10.61
C LEU A 39 14.81 -5.44 9.89
N SER A 40 15.45 -6.13 8.94
CA SER A 40 16.31 -5.48 7.95
C SER A 40 15.49 -4.78 6.86
N GLU A 41 16.10 -3.80 6.18
CA GLU A 41 15.50 -3.14 5.01
C GLU A 41 15.07 -4.16 3.94
N VAL A 42 15.91 -5.17 3.69
CA VAL A 42 15.62 -6.25 2.73
C VAL A 42 14.34 -7.02 3.11
N GLU A 43 14.10 -7.25 4.41
CA GLU A 43 12.87 -7.90 4.86
C GLU A 43 11.65 -7.00 4.70
N ILE A 44 11.80 -5.71 4.96
CA ILE A 44 10.74 -4.71 4.77
C ILE A 44 10.36 -4.64 3.28
N TYR A 45 11.33 -4.48 2.39
CA TYR A 45 11.09 -4.46 0.94
C TYR A 45 10.46 -5.77 0.44
N ARG A 46 10.88 -6.92 0.99
CA ARG A 46 10.21 -8.19 0.67
C ARG A 46 8.74 -8.19 1.10
N PHE A 47 8.42 -7.72 2.31
CA PHE A 47 7.03 -7.64 2.76
C PHE A 47 6.23 -6.61 1.97
N ALA A 48 6.86 -5.52 1.54
CA ALA A 48 6.26 -4.52 0.67
C ALA A 48 5.93 -5.13 -0.70
N ALA A 49 6.88 -5.81 -1.32
CA ALA A 49 6.68 -6.52 -2.59
C ALA A 49 5.55 -7.56 -2.53
N GLU A 50 5.48 -8.34 -1.44
CA GLU A 50 4.37 -9.29 -1.21
C GLU A 50 3.01 -8.57 -1.12
N THR A 51 2.97 -7.39 -0.51
CA THR A 51 1.76 -6.56 -0.37
C THR A 51 1.33 -6.04 -1.73
N VAL A 52 2.27 -5.51 -2.52
CA VAL A 52 2.04 -5.00 -3.88
C VAL A 52 1.57 -6.11 -4.83
N VAL A 53 2.09 -7.34 -4.70
CA VAL A 53 1.60 -8.50 -5.48
C VAL A 53 0.13 -8.80 -5.19
N LEU A 54 -0.36 -8.57 -3.97
CA LEU A 54 -1.77 -8.72 -3.66
C LEU A 54 -2.61 -7.60 -4.29
N ILE A 55 -2.11 -6.37 -4.29
CA ILE A 55 -2.76 -5.21 -4.92
C ILE A 55 -2.79 -5.35 -6.45
N ASN A 56 -1.71 -5.86 -7.08
CA ASN A 56 -1.64 -6.16 -8.52
C ASN A 56 -2.83 -7.03 -8.98
N LYS A 57 -3.25 -7.98 -8.15
CA LYS A 57 -4.37 -8.89 -8.46
C LYS A 57 -5.73 -8.21 -8.43
N MET A 58 -5.83 -7.02 -7.84
CA MET A 58 -7.06 -6.24 -7.75
C MET A 58 -7.32 -5.39 -8.99
N LYS A 59 -6.32 -5.20 -9.88
CA LYS A 59 -6.46 -4.40 -11.10
C LYS A 59 -7.73 -4.69 -11.90
N PRO A 60 -8.08 -5.96 -12.20
CA PRO A 60 -9.29 -6.25 -12.98
C PRO A 60 -10.59 -5.83 -12.26
N GLN A 61 -10.59 -5.83 -10.92
CA GLN A 61 -11.77 -5.45 -10.13
C GLN A 61 -11.99 -3.93 -10.18
N PHE A 62 -10.90 -3.14 -10.20
CA PHE A 62 -10.99 -1.71 -10.44
C PHE A 62 -11.52 -1.43 -11.85
N GLU A 63 -10.98 -2.11 -12.86
CA GLU A 63 -11.44 -1.98 -14.26
C GLU A 63 -12.92 -2.35 -14.44
N ASP A 64 -13.38 -3.42 -13.78
CA ASP A 64 -14.79 -3.86 -13.79
C ASP A 64 -15.76 -2.82 -13.18
N LEU A 65 -15.24 -1.85 -12.40
CA LEU A 65 -16.00 -0.78 -11.75
C LEU A 65 -15.71 0.61 -12.37
N ASP A 66 -15.27 0.65 -13.63
CA ASP A 66 -14.91 1.87 -14.36
C ASP A 66 -13.81 2.71 -13.66
N SER A 67 -12.97 2.05 -12.87
CA SER A 67 -11.83 2.63 -12.14
C SER A 67 -10.50 2.00 -12.58
N SER A 68 -9.38 2.48 -12.05
CA SER A 68 -8.07 1.87 -12.28
C SER A 68 -7.11 2.16 -11.13
N LEU A 69 -6.13 1.27 -10.96
CA LEU A 69 -4.92 1.62 -10.23
C LEU A 69 -4.02 2.41 -11.19
N ASP A 70 -3.89 3.71 -11.00
CA ASP A 70 -3.11 4.63 -11.83
C ASP A 70 -1.88 5.16 -11.08
N ASP A 71 -1.13 6.08 -11.70
CA ASP A 71 0.03 6.72 -11.07
C ASP A 71 -0.35 7.43 -9.76
N THR A 72 -1.54 8.05 -9.71
CA THR A 72 -2.06 8.72 -8.51
C THR A 72 -2.32 7.71 -7.39
N ALA A 73 -2.94 6.57 -7.69
CA ALA A 73 -3.12 5.48 -6.72
C ALA A 73 -1.77 4.92 -6.24
N ALA A 74 -0.77 4.83 -7.12
CA ALA A 74 0.58 4.40 -6.74
C ALA A 74 1.20 5.33 -5.69
N ASP A 75 1.08 6.65 -5.86
CA ASP A 75 1.56 7.64 -4.89
C ASP A 75 0.86 7.48 -3.53
N TYR A 76 -0.48 7.39 -3.51
CA TYR A 76 -1.23 7.23 -2.25
C TYR A 76 -0.91 5.92 -1.52
N ILE A 77 -0.71 4.82 -2.26
CA ILE A 77 -0.33 3.53 -1.69
C ILE A 77 1.10 3.58 -1.15
N ALA A 78 2.03 4.18 -1.89
CA ALA A 78 3.42 4.33 -1.46
C ALA A 78 3.52 5.18 -0.19
N GLU A 79 2.81 6.31 -0.13
CA GLU A 79 2.72 7.15 1.06
C GLU A 79 2.14 6.38 2.25
N ALA A 80 1.06 5.62 2.06
CA ALA A 80 0.45 4.82 3.11
C ALA A 80 1.40 3.73 3.63
N MET A 81 2.17 3.08 2.76
CA MET A 81 3.19 2.10 3.16
C MET A 81 4.38 2.78 3.85
N MET A 82 4.76 3.99 3.43
CA MET A 82 5.82 4.76 4.06
C MET A 82 5.44 5.16 5.49
N MET A 83 4.21 5.60 5.71
CA MET A 83 3.69 5.90 7.06
C MET A 83 3.80 4.68 7.98
N VAL A 84 3.52 3.48 7.47
CA VAL A 84 3.62 2.23 8.25
C VAL A 84 5.06 1.96 8.71
N VAL A 85 6.05 2.08 7.83
CA VAL A 85 7.45 1.80 8.19
C VAL A 85 8.02 2.88 9.11
N GLN A 86 7.67 4.15 8.90
CA GLN A 86 8.08 5.25 9.76
C GLN A 86 7.46 5.16 11.17
N ASP A 87 6.20 4.75 11.30
CA ASP A 87 5.55 4.53 12.61
C ASP A 87 6.28 3.47 13.45
N HIS A 88 6.99 2.54 12.80
CA HIS A 88 7.81 1.52 13.44
C HIS A 88 9.29 1.90 13.57
N GLY A 89 9.65 3.14 13.25
CA GLY A 89 11.01 3.68 13.42
C GLY A 89 11.98 3.41 12.27
N TYR A 90 11.50 2.88 11.14
CA TYR A 90 12.33 2.67 9.96
C TYR A 90 12.32 3.95 9.09
N MET A 91 13.37 4.77 9.23
CA MET A 91 13.47 6.09 8.59
C MET A 91 14.30 6.11 7.30
N ASP A 92 15.14 5.09 7.09
CA ASP A 92 16.06 4.99 5.95
C ASP A 92 15.44 4.24 4.74
N ILE A 93 14.15 3.94 4.80
CA ILE A 93 13.43 3.22 3.75
C ILE A 93 13.12 4.17 2.57
N GLU A 94 13.37 3.70 1.36
CA GLU A 94 13.03 4.41 0.13
C GLU A 94 11.56 4.16 -0.24
N MET A 95 10.79 5.23 -0.40
CA MET A 95 9.36 5.15 -0.70
C MET A 95 9.09 4.47 -2.06
N GLU A 96 9.91 4.76 -3.07
CA GLU A 96 9.76 4.17 -4.41
C GLU A 96 9.97 2.64 -4.38
N GLU A 97 10.89 2.16 -3.54
CA GLU A 97 11.17 0.72 -3.38
C GLU A 97 10.02 -0.05 -2.71
N LEU A 98 9.15 0.63 -1.94
CA LEU A 98 7.97 -0.01 -1.33
C LEU A 98 6.94 -0.47 -2.36
N VAL A 99 6.93 0.16 -3.53
CA VAL A 99 5.98 -0.11 -4.62
C VAL A 99 6.68 -0.47 -5.94
N SER A 100 7.94 -0.90 -5.89
CA SER A 100 8.79 -1.09 -7.09
C SER A 100 8.31 -2.20 -8.02
N ASN A 101 7.56 -3.17 -7.52
CA ASN A 101 7.01 -4.30 -8.29
C ASN A 101 5.52 -4.14 -8.65
N ARG A 102 5.01 -2.90 -8.64
CA ARG A 102 3.68 -2.62 -9.16
C ARG A 102 3.63 -2.87 -10.67
N GLU A 103 2.51 -3.38 -11.14
CA GLU A 103 2.24 -3.62 -12.57
C GLU A 103 1.30 -2.57 -13.17
N TRP A 104 1.05 -1.48 -12.44
CA TRP A 104 0.13 -0.42 -12.79
C TRP A 104 0.81 0.95 -12.77
#